data_AF-A0A4R9A8Y3-F1
#
_entry.id   AF-A0A4R9A8Y3-F1
#
_cell.length_a   1.000
_cell.length_b   1.000
_cell.length_c   1.000
_cell.angle_alpha   90.00
_cell.angle_beta   90.00
_cell.angle_gamma   90.00
#
_symmetry.space_group_name_H-M   'P 1'
#
loop_
_entity.id
_entity.type
_entity.pdbx_description
1 polymer ?
#
loop_
_entity_poly.entity_id
_entity_poly.type
_entity_poly.pdbx_seq_one_letter_code
_entity_poly.pdbx_strand_id
1 'polypeptide(L)'
;RAGDSTAPPAGGPSGLIGPGWRQADWLAARFTAEVLGRPDTAALAASASAVVMLKAEGIDVVSVGNTSADPWDLSVDDHAAGCASAPLHVSQWADPEHGRYVKMVTRDGILAGFVCVGMPRTAAELTLLFERGSELPADRSVLLRYDGPDYEPEAGSAFARDATVCWCNGVTVGAVADSAEAGNTTIACIGAATRAGTGCGGCKARIGDVLERFAAATAESAS
;
A
#
# COMPACT_ATOMS: atom_id res chain seq x y z
N ARG A 1 -11.76 34.97 8.43
CA ARG A 1 -12.97 34.15 8.64
C ARG A 1 -12.56 32.69 8.54
N ALA A 2 -12.71 31.90 9.60
CA ALA A 2 -12.62 30.45 9.48
C ALA A 2 -13.77 29.98 8.59
N GLY A 3 -13.48 29.24 7.51
CA GLY A 3 -14.49 28.73 6.57
C GLY A 3 -14.42 29.26 5.13
N ASP A 4 -13.64 30.31 4.84
CA ASP A 4 -13.49 30.85 3.47
C ASP A 4 -12.34 30.20 2.67
N SER A 5 -11.60 29.26 3.27
CA SER A 5 -10.52 28.55 2.58
C SER A 5 -11.08 27.41 1.75
N THR A 6 -11.10 27.56 0.43
CA THR A 6 -11.31 26.47 -0.53
C THR A 6 -10.04 25.67 -0.81
N ALA A 7 -8.89 26.14 -0.31
CA ALA A 7 -7.62 25.44 -0.47
C ALA A 7 -7.65 24.14 0.35
N PRO A 8 -7.26 23.00 -0.25
CA PRO A 8 -7.14 21.76 0.49
C PRO A 8 -6.13 21.94 1.63
N PRO A 9 -6.39 21.37 2.82
CA PRO A 9 -5.46 21.45 3.93
C PRO A 9 -4.11 20.86 3.50
N ALA A 10 -3.04 21.66 3.61
CA ALA A 10 -1.68 21.17 3.43
C ALA A 10 -1.34 20.15 4.53
N GLY A 11 -0.55 19.12 4.21
CA GLY A 11 -0.03 18.19 5.22
C GLY A 11 -0.43 16.71 5.07
N GLY A 12 -1.07 16.30 3.97
CA GLY A 12 -1.23 14.87 3.68
C GLY A 12 -2.41 14.54 2.76
N PRO A 13 -2.62 13.26 2.45
CA PRO A 13 -3.76 12.81 1.65
C PRO A 13 -5.07 13.15 2.36
N SER A 14 -5.98 13.83 1.66
CA SER A 14 -7.33 14.11 2.15
C SER A 14 -8.22 12.87 2.11
N GLY A 15 -9.21 12.78 3.01
CA GLY A 15 -10.21 11.71 3.01
C GLY A 15 -9.81 10.43 3.75
N LEU A 16 -8.64 10.41 4.38
CA LEU A 16 -8.20 9.30 5.23
C LEU A 16 -8.38 9.65 6.71
N ILE A 17 -8.88 8.68 7.49
CA ILE A 17 -9.11 8.84 8.93
C ILE A 17 -7.80 9.19 9.65
N GLY A 18 -6.72 8.43 9.43
CA GLY A 18 -5.44 8.66 10.13
C GLY A 18 -4.88 10.09 9.99
N PRO A 19 -4.66 10.60 8.77
CA PRO A 19 -4.31 12.00 8.53
C PRO A 19 -5.32 12.99 9.13
N GLY A 20 -6.62 12.70 9.05
CA GLY A 20 -7.67 13.54 9.64
C GLY A 20 -7.55 13.67 11.16
N TRP A 21 -7.24 12.59 11.88
CA TRP A 21 -7.02 12.63 13.33
C TRP A 21 -5.79 13.47 13.68
N ARG A 22 -4.68 13.34 12.94
CA ARG A 22 -3.49 14.18 13.19
C ARG A 22 -3.75 15.66 12.91
N GLN A 23 -4.52 15.96 11.86
CA GLN A 23 -4.96 17.34 11.57
C GLN A 23 -5.82 17.88 12.71
N ALA A 24 -6.74 17.07 13.24
CA ALA A 24 -7.58 17.45 14.37
C ALA A 24 -6.76 17.67 15.65
N ASP A 25 -5.81 16.78 15.97
CA ASP A 25 -4.92 16.91 17.13
C ASP A 25 -4.06 18.17 17.04
N TRP A 26 -3.49 18.43 15.86
CA TRP A 26 -2.70 19.64 15.61
C TRP A 26 -3.54 20.91 15.76
N LEU A 27 -4.74 20.93 15.18
CA LEU A 27 -5.66 22.08 15.26
C LEU A 27 -6.09 22.33 16.71
N ALA A 28 -6.41 21.27 17.47
CA ALA A 28 -6.76 21.37 18.88
C ALA A 28 -5.60 21.91 19.74
N ALA A 29 -4.37 21.45 19.49
CA ALA A 29 -3.18 21.97 20.14
C ALA A 29 -2.96 23.45 19.84
N ARG A 30 -3.15 23.86 18.58
CA ARG A 30 -3.04 25.25 18.14
C ARG A 30 -4.06 26.16 18.83
N PHE A 31 -5.33 25.76 18.87
CA PHE A 31 -6.36 26.53 19.59
C PHE A 31 -6.07 26.63 21.09
N THR A 32 -5.58 25.55 21.69
CA THR A 32 -5.20 25.55 23.10
C THR A 32 -4.05 26.52 23.37
N ALA A 33 -3.04 26.57 22.48
CA ALA A 33 -1.93 27.50 22.60
C ALA A 33 -2.40 28.96 22.49
N GLU A 34 -3.28 29.26 21.54
CA GLU A 34 -3.86 30.59 21.35
C GLU A 34 -4.65 31.06 22.57
N VAL A 35 -5.56 30.22 23.09
CA VAL A 35 -6.39 30.54 24.26
C VAL A 35 -5.55 30.78 25.53
N LEU A 36 -4.46 30.02 25.68
CA LEU A 36 -3.59 30.10 26.87
C LEU A 36 -2.44 31.10 26.72
N GLY A 37 -2.34 31.83 25.60
CA GLY A 37 -1.24 32.76 25.33
C GLY A 37 0.13 32.07 25.28
N ARG A 38 0.18 30.81 24.87
CA ARG A 38 1.41 30.02 24.72
C ARG A 38 2.04 30.29 23.34
N PRO A 39 3.36 30.03 23.17
CA PRO A 39 4.00 30.13 21.87
C PRO A 39 3.32 29.24 20.82
N ASP A 40 3.42 29.66 19.56
CA ASP A 40 2.75 29.01 18.43
C ASP A 40 3.17 27.54 18.27
N THR A 41 2.23 26.69 17.84
CA THR A 41 2.50 25.27 17.62
C THR A 41 3.34 25.06 16.36
N ALA A 42 4.26 24.08 16.39
CA ALA A 42 5.03 23.70 15.22
C ALA A 42 4.10 23.35 14.03
N ALA A 43 4.53 23.63 12.81
CA ALA A 43 3.75 23.33 11.61
C ALA A 43 3.37 21.85 11.53
N LEU A 44 2.19 21.55 10.97
CA LEU A 44 1.76 20.18 10.75
C LEU A 44 2.73 19.49 9.78
N ALA A 45 3.40 18.43 10.26
CA ALA A 45 4.27 17.62 9.42
C ALA A 45 3.46 16.94 8.31
N ALA A 46 4.01 16.93 7.09
CA ALA A 46 3.40 16.24 5.97
C ALA A 46 3.28 14.72 6.24
N SER A 47 2.10 14.16 5.97
CA SER A 47 1.86 12.71 6.04
C SER A 47 2.73 11.97 5.04
N ALA A 48 3.49 10.99 5.52
CA ALA A 48 4.39 10.18 4.68
C ALA A 48 3.67 9.13 3.83
N SER A 49 2.54 8.56 4.30
CA SER A 49 1.86 7.50 3.56
C SER A 49 0.60 8.01 2.87
N ALA A 50 0.62 7.97 1.54
CA ALA A 50 -0.53 8.16 0.67
C ALA A 50 -1.13 6.84 0.19
N VAL A 51 -0.70 5.72 0.77
CA VAL A 51 -1.10 4.38 0.34
C VAL A 51 -2.46 4.02 0.92
N VAL A 52 -3.41 3.69 0.05
CA VAL A 52 -4.75 3.24 0.39
C VAL A 52 -4.95 1.86 -0.21
N MET A 53 -5.22 0.88 0.65
CA MET A 53 -5.57 -0.49 0.24
C MET A 53 -7.01 -0.79 0.62
N LEU A 54 -7.79 -1.29 -0.34
CA LEU A 54 -9.15 -1.75 -0.10
C LEU A 54 -9.13 -3.04 0.72
N LYS A 55 -10.00 -3.12 1.73
CA LYS A 55 -10.23 -4.32 2.53
C LYS A 55 -11.57 -4.93 2.11
N ALA A 56 -11.59 -5.57 0.96
CA ALA A 56 -12.76 -6.27 0.43
C ALA A 56 -12.34 -7.68 0.00
N GLU A 57 -13.23 -8.65 0.18
CA GLU A 57 -13.00 -10.00 -0.32
C GLU A 57 -13.23 -10.04 -1.84
N GLY A 58 -12.39 -10.80 -2.54
CA GLY A 58 -12.52 -11.02 -3.99
C GLY A 58 -12.08 -9.86 -4.89
N ILE A 59 -11.68 -8.71 -4.33
CA ILE A 59 -11.20 -7.57 -5.10
C ILE A 59 -10.02 -6.90 -4.37
N ASP A 60 -8.84 -6.96 -4.98
CA ASP A 60 -7.67 -6.21 -4.53
C ASP A 60 -7.64 -4.85 -5.24
N VAL A 61 -7.66 -3.75 -4.46
CA VAL A 61 -7.47 -2.39 -4.97
C VAL A 61 -6.45 -1.66 -4.12
N VAL A 62 -5.46 -1.07 -4.78
CA VAL A 62 -4.48 -0.18 -4.17
C VAL A 62 -4.43 1.13 -4.93
N SER A 63 -4.51 2.26 -4.21
CA SER A 63 -4.38 3.60 -4.77
C SER A 63 -3.39 4.40 -3.93
N VAL A 64 -2.45 5.08 -4.59
CA VAL A 64 -1.35 5.76 -3.92
C VAL A 64 -1.05 7.08 -4.62
N GLY A 65 -0.79 8.13 -3.84
CA GLY A 65 -0.22 9.38 -4.35
C GLY A 65 -1.12 10.14 -5.33
N ASN A 66 -0.51 10.86 -6.28
CA ASN A 66 -1.23 11.58 -7.32
C ASN A 66 -1.55 10.65 -8.50
N THR A 67 -2.84 10.37 -8.70
CA THR A 67 -3.36 9.51 -9.77
C THR A 67 -4.19 10.27 -10.80
N SER A 68 -4.28 11.60 -10.69
CA SER A 68 -5.19 12.43 -11.49
C SER A 68 -4.71 12.69 -12.91
N ALA A 69 -3.40 12.56 -13.19
CA ALA A 69 -2.84 12.83 -14.51
C ALA A 69 -3.44 11.91 -15.59
N ASP A 70 -3.84 12.47 -16.72
CA ASP A 70 -4.38 11.72 -17.85
C ASP A 70 -3.27 11.25 -18.82
N PRO A 71 -3.47 10.12 -19.53
CA PRO A 71 -2.44 9.54 -20.41
C PRO A 71 -1.92 10.46 -21.50
N TRP A 72 -2.75 11.42 -21.91
CA TRP A 72 -2.51 12.34 -23.00
C TRP A 72 -2.38 13.78 -22.50
N ASP A 73 -2.20 13.98 -21.18
CA ASP A 73 -1.85 15.29 -20.66
C ASP A 73 -0.50 15.70 -21.24
N LEU A 74 -0.53 16.68 -22.13
CA LEU A 74 0.65 17.28 -22.75
C LEU A 74 1.23 18.42 -21.90
N SER A 75 0.70 18.65 -20.70
CA SER A 75 0.95 19.88 -19.96
C SER A 75 2.38 19.93 -19.40
N VAL A 76 3.16 20.76 -20.09
CA VAL A 76 4.28 21.53 -19.52
C VAL A 76 3.76 22.56 -18.52
N ASP A 77 2.47 22.93 -18.52
CA ASP A 77 1.93 23.94 -17.60
C ASP A 77 0.44 23.73 -17.30
N ASP A 78 0.09 23.36 -16.05
CA ASP A 78 -1.14 23.85 -15.40
C ASP A 78 -1.04 23.81 -13.86
N HIS A 79 0.13 24.19 -13.36
CA HIS A 79 0.29 24.63 -11.98
C HIS A 79 0.79 26.07 -12.00
N ALA A 80 0.22 26.89 -11.10
CA ALA A 80 0.42 28.33 -11.01
C ALA A 80 1.83 28.79 -11.39
N ALA A 81 1.89 29.93 -12.10
CA ALA A 81 3.14 30.58 -12.52
C ALA A 81 4.22 30.50 -11.42
N GLY A 82 5.26 29.68 -11.65
CA GLY A 82 6.36 29.44 -10.70
C GLY A 82 6.61 27.97 -10.30
N CYS A 83 5.82 27.00 -10.75
CA CYS A 83 6.05 25.58 -10.44
C CYS A 83 7.10 24.94 -11.38
N ALA A 84 8.32 24.73 -10.90
CA ALA A 84 9.45 24.17 -11.67
C ALA A 84 9.47 22.62 -11.75
N SER A 85 8.32 21.95 -11.70
CA SER A 85 8.27 20.48 -11.62
C SER A 85 8.19 19.83 -13.00
N ALA A 86 9.01 18.81 -13.27
CA ALA A 86 9.02 18.02 -14.52
C ALA A 86 7.61 17.56 -15.00
N PRO A 87 7.39 17.22 -16.28
CA PRO A 87 6.11 16.68 -16.72
C PRO A 87 5.80 15.34 -16.02
N LEU A 88 4.50 15.07 -15.82
CA LEU A 88 4.04 13.75 -15.37
C LEU A 88 3.88 12.83 -16.58
N HIS A 89 4.22 11.56 -16.40
CA HIS A 89 4.08 10.53 -17.43
C HIS A 89 3.19 9.40 -16.91
N VAL A 90 2.28 8.93 -17.76
CA VAL A 90 1.32 7.89 -17.41
C VAL A 90 1.62 6.61 -18.19
N SER A 91 1.48 5.47 -17.53
CA SER A 91 1.45 4.16 -18.19
C SER A 91 0.28 3.37 -17.66
N GLN A 92 -0.54 2.81 -18.55
CA GLN A 92 -1.79 2.17 -18.20
C GLN A 92 -2.03 0.86 -18.95
N TRP A 93 -2.60 -0.11 -18.25
CA TRP A 93 -3.07 -1.38 -18.80
C TRP A 93 -4.43 -1.70 -18.22
N ALA A 94 -5.33 -2.18 -19.07
CA ALA A 94 -6.69 -2.54 -18.71
C ALA A 94 -7.07 -3.86 -19.38
N ASP A 95 -7.55 -4.80 -18.59
CA ASP A 95 -8.12 -6.07 -19.02
C ASP A 95 -9.42 -6.29 -18.22
N PRO A 96 -10.54 -5.71 -18.70
CA PRO A 96 -11.81 -5.75 -17.99
C PRO A 96 -12.40 -7.15 -17.88
N GLU A 97 -12.13 -8.03 -18.85
CA GLU A 97 -12.62 -9.42 -18.84
C GLU A 97 -12.07 -10.19 -17.65
N HIS A 98 -10.79 -9.97 -17.31
CA HIS A 98 -10.13 -10.59 -16.16
C HIS A 98 -10.14 -9.72 -14.91
N GLY A 99 -10.82 -8.57 -14.93
CA GLY A 99 -10.92 -7.66 -13.78
C GLY A 99 -9.59 -7.00 -13.38
N ARG A 100 -8.69 -6.75 -14.34
CA ARG A 100 -7.34 -6.21 -14.08
C ARG A 100 -7.20 -4.80 -14.62
N TYR A 101 -6.64 -3.91 -13.80
CA TYR A 101 -6.31 -2.55 -14.21
C TYR A 101 -5.11 -2.03 -13.44
N VAL A 102 -4.18 -1.36 -14.13
CA VAL A 102 -3.14 -0.59 -13.46
C VAL A 102 -2.86 0.70 -14.22
N LYS A 103 -2.73 1.79 -13.47
CA LYS A 103 -2.31 3.11 -13.94
C LYS A 103 -1.17 3.57 -13.06
N MET A 104 -0.02 3.86 -13.66
CA MET A 104 1.16 4.40 -12.99
C MET A 104 1.35 5.83 -13.46
N VAL A 105 1.49 6.76 -12.51
CA VAL A 105 1.84 8.15 -12.76
C VAL A 105 3.26 8.37 -12.25
N THR A 106 4.14 8.82 -13.13
CA THR A 106 5.57 8.92 -12.87
C THR A 106 6.10 10.32 -13.14
N ARG A 107 7.19 10.67 -12.46
CA ARG A 107 7.99 11.88 -12.63
C ARG A 107 9.43 11.45 -12.67
N ASP A 108 10.12 11.72 -13.76
CA ASP A 108 11.53 11.32 -13.96
C ASP A 108 11.77 9.82 -13.66
N GLY A 109 10.82 8.97 -14.09
CA GLY A 109 10.89 7.53 -13.87
C GLY A 109 10.51 7.06 -12.46
N ILE A 110 10.18 7.93 -11.52
CA ILE A 110 9.78 7.60 -10.13
C ILE A 110 8.26 7.74 -9.98
N LEU A 111 7.61 6.90 -9.16
CA LEU A 111 6.16 6.99 -8.92
C LEU A 111 5.77 8.31 -8.21
N ALA A 112 4.92 9.09 -8.86
CA ALA A 112 4.13 10.15 -8.22
C ALA A 112 2.80 9.60 -7.64
N GLY A 113 2.30 8.51 -8.22
CA GLY A 113 1.14 7.78 -7.73
C GLY A 113 0.77 6.60 -8.64
N PHE A 114 -0.11 5.72 -8.17
CA PHE A 114 -0.66 4.64 -9.00
C PHE A 114 -2.02 4.17 -8.51
N VAL A 115 -2.76 3.50 -9.40
CA VAL A 115 -3.94 2.70 -9.08
C VAL A 115 -3.68 1.29 -9.61
N CYS A 116 -3.95 0.25 -8.81
CA CYS A 116 -3.82 -1.14 -9.20
C CYS A 116 -5.05 -1.94 -8.72
N VAL A 117 -5.65 -2.72 -9.60
CA VAL A 117 -6.87 -3.51 -9.39
C VAL A 117 -6.64 -4.94 -9.89
N GLY A 118 -7.00 -5.93 -9.08
CA GLY A 118 -6.99 -7.34 -9.46
C GLY A 118 -5.59 -7.93 -9.72
N MET A 119 -4.54 -7.22 -9.31
CA MET A 119 -3.13 -7.58 -9.50
C MET A 119 -2.35 -7.35 -8.19
N PRO A 120 -2.59 -8.18 -7.16
CA PRO A 120 -2.07 -7.93 -5.80
C PRO A 120 -0.55 -7.96 -5.70
N ARG A 121 0.14 -8.74 -6.55
CA ARG A 121 1.62 -8.83 -6.52
C ARG A 121 2.26 -7.63 -7.19
N THR A 122 1.71 -7.22 -8.33
CA THR A 122 2.05 -5.96 -9.01
C THR A 122 1.82 -4.78 -8.07
N ALA A 123 0.68 -4.76 -7.36
CA ALA A 123 0.37 -3.70 -6.40
C ALA A 123 1.35 -3.65 -5.23
N ALA A 124 1.79 -4.81 -4.72
CA ALA A 124 2.79 -4.89 -3.67
C ALA A 124 4.14 -4.32 -4.14
N GLU A 125 4.62 -4.70 -5.33
CA GLU A 125 5.88 -4.16 -5.87
C GLU A 125 5.80 -2.65 -6.11
N LEU A 126 4.70 -2.16 -6.70
CA LEU A 126 4.48 -0.73 -6.90
C LEU A 126 4.45 0.05 -5.57
N THR A 127 3.86 -0.53 -4.52
CA THR A 127 3.86 0.08 -3.17
C THR A 127 5.29 0.23 -2.65
N LEU A 128 6.12 -0.82 -2.78
CA LEU A 128 7.52 -0.77 -2.35
C LEU A 128 8.35 0.23 -3.16
N LEU A 129 8.15 0.30 -4.49
CA LEU A 129 8.82 1.29 -5.34
C LEU A 129 8.42 2.72 -4.96
N PHE A 130 7.14 2.95 -4.65
CA PHE A 130 6.64 4.25 -4.21
C PHE A 130 7.23 4.66 -2.85
N GLU A 131 7.18 3.78 -1.85
CA GLU A 131 7.70 4.06 -0.51
C GLU A 131 9.21 4.32 -0.51
N ARG A 132 9.96 3.64 -1.39
CA ARG A 132 11.40 3.85 -1.56
C ARG A 132 11.76 5.03 -2.44
N GLY A 133 10.81 5.63 -3.17
CA GLY A 133 11.09 6.64 -4.20
C GLY A 133 12.03 6.13 -5.28
N SER A 134 11.95 4.84 -5.63
CA SER A 134 12.84 4.20 -6.60
C SER A 134 12.34 4.38 -8.03
N GLU A 135 13.26 4.37 -8.99
CA GLU A 135 12.94 4.40 -10.40
C GLU A 135 12.24 3.09 -10.84
N LEU A 136 11.24 3.19 -11.69
CA LEU A 136 10.60 2.03 -12.30
C LEU A 136 11.51 1.40 -13.36
N PRO A 137 11.30 0.11 -13.68
CA PRO A 137 11.89 -0.48 -14.87
C PRO A 137 11.55 0.32 -16.14
N ALA A 138 12.51 0.41 -17.06
CA ALA A 138 12.34 1.14 -18.32
C ALA A 138 11.13 0.63 -19.12
N ASP A 139 10.98 -0.70 -19.21
CA ASP A 139 9.73 -1.33 -19.64
C ASP A 139 8.88 -1.63 -18.40
N ARG A 140 7.84 -0.82 -18.22
CA ARG A 140 6.92 -0.95 -17.08
C ARG A 140 6.00 -2.17 -17.17
N SER A 141 5.85 -2.77 -18.36
CA SER A 141 5.00 -3.96 -18.54
C SER A 141 5.56 -5.19 -17.83
N VAL A 142 6.87 -5.21 -17.53
CA VAL A 142 7.51 -6.31 -16.78
C VAL A 142 6.90 -6.50 -15.39
N LEU A 143 6.37 -5.44 -14.79
CA LEU A 143 5.69 -5.50 -13.50
C LEU A 143 4.41 -6.34 -13.56
N LEU A 144 3.74 -6.41 -14.71
CA LEU A 144 2.53 -7.21 -14.88
C LEU A 144 2.82 -8.72 -14.80
N ARG A 145 4.08 -9.13 -15.05
CA ARG A 145 4.49 -10.54 -14.99
C ARG A 145 4.36 -11.11 -13.58
N TYR A 146 4.40 -10.27 -12.54
CA TYR A 146 4.15 -10.72 -11.18
C TYR A 146 2.79 -11.37 -11.02
N ASP A 147 1.77 -10.93 -11.79
CA ASP A 147 0.43 -11.51 -11.79
C ASP A 147 0.12 -12.37 -13.03
N GLY A 148 1.16 -12.72 -13.79
CA GLY A 148 1.09 -13.60 -14.96
C GLY A 148 1.00 -15.09 -14.62
N PRO A 149 0.66 -15.93 -15.60
CA PRO A 149 0.52 -17.39 -15.44
C PRO A 149 1.85 -18.09 -15.14
N ASP A 150 2.98 -17.44 -15.44
CA ASP A 150 4.33 -17.95 -15.16
C ASP A 150 4.61 -18.06 -13.65
N TYR A 151 3.80 -17.38 -12.81
CA TYR A 151 3.78 -17.60 -11.38
C TYR A 151 2.63 -18.55 -11.04
N GLU A 152 2.84 -19.82 -11.35
CA GLU A 152 2.17 -20.92 -10.67
C GLU A 152 3.24 -21.54 -9.77
N PRO A 153 3.10 -21.49 -8.43
CA PRO A 153 3.99 -22.25 -7.57
C PRO A 153 3.88 -23.72 -7.97
N GLU A 154 5.01 -24.37 -8.29
CA GLU A 154 5.04 -25.81 -8.58
C GLU A 154 4.21 -26.58 -7.56
N ALA A 155 3.45 -27.59 -7.99
CA ALA A 155 2.60 -28.37 -7.10
C ALA A 155 3.41 -28.88 -5.89
N GLY A 156 3.08 -28.39 -4.70
CA GLY A 156 3.81 -28.68 -3.44
C GLY A 156 4.65 -27.53 -2.89
N SER A 157 5.05 -26.55 -3.71
CA SER A 157 5.83 -25.37 -3.27
C SER A 157 4.98 -24.32 -2.55
N ALA A 158 3.64 -24.38 -2.64
CA ALA A 158 2.74 -23.40 -2.02
C ALA A 158 2.87 -23.30 -0.48
N PHE A 159 3.34 -24.37 0.16
CA PHE A 159 3.63 -24.45 1.60
C PHE A 159 5.14 -24.57 1.91
N ALA A 160 6.00 -24.41 0.90
CA ALA A 160 7.45 -24.33 1.14
C ALA A 160 7.74 -23.10 2.01
N ARG A 161 8.74 -23.21 2.89
CA ARG A 161 9.02 -22.17 3.90
C ARG A 161 9.41 -20.81 3.30
N ASP A 162 9.96 -20.81 2.10
CA ASP A 162 10.33 -19.62 1.33
C ASP A 162 9.16 -19.03 0.52
N ALA A 163 8.06 -19.76 0.36
CA ALA A 163 6.90 -19.28 -0.37
C ALA A 163 6.28 -18.06 0.32
N THR A 164 6.02 -16.99 -0.45
CA THR A 164 5.38 -15.78 0.07
C THR A 164 3.89 -16.01 0.32
N VAL A 165 3.45 -15.70 1.54
CA VAL A 165 2.04 -15.75 1.99
C VAL A 165 1.40 -14.37 1.92
N CYS A 166 2.10 -13.34 2.39
CA CYS A 166 1.61 -11.96 2.40
C CYS A 166 2.49 -11.07 1.55
N TRP A 167 2.03 -10.73 0.34
CA TRP A 167 2.77 -9.87 -0.59
C TRP A 167 2.93 -8.44 -0.10
N CYS A 168 1.89 -7.85 0.51
CA CYS A 168 1.95 -6.48 1.02
C CYS A 168 3.04 -6.27 2.07
N ASN A 169 3.39 -7.31 2.84
CA ASN A 169 4.35 -7.22 3.94
C ASN A 169 5.58 -8.13 3.75
N GLY A 170 5.69 -8.81 2.59
CA GLY A 170 6.78 -9.74 2.29
C GLY A 170 6.91 -10.92 3.27
N VAL A 171 5.80 -11.42 3.82
CA VAL A 171 5.83 -12.50 4.84
C VAL A 171 5.72 -13.87 4.16
N THR A 172 6.63 -14.78 4.49
CA THR A 172 6.69 -16.15 3.96
C THR A 172 5.95 -17.17 4.84
N VAL A 173 5.71 -18.38 4.32
CA VAL A 173 5.18 -19.51 5.09
C VAL A 173 6.08 -19.82 6.28
N GLY A 174 7.40 -19.80 6.09
CA GLY A 174 8.38 -20.04 7.16
C GLY A 174 8.26 -19.02 8.28
N ALA A 175 8.11 -17.74 7.96
CA ALA A 175 7.91 -16.70 8.96
C ALA A 175 6.60 -16.89 9.75
N VAL A 176 5.52 -17.36 9.10
CA VAL A 176 4.27 -17.72 9.79
C VAL A 176 4.47 -18.94 10.69
N ALA A 177 5.16 -19.97 10.22
CA ALA A 177 5.45 -21.19 10.98
C ALA A 177 6.34 -20.89 12.21
N ASP A 178 7.41 -20.11 12.06
CA ASP A 178 8.29 -19.70 13.16
C ASP A 178 7.52 -18.89 14.21
N SER A 179 6.62 -18.01 13.75
CA SER A 179 5.74 -17.27 14.64
C SER A 179 4.76 -18.19 15.37
N ALA A 180 4.25 -19.23 14.72
CA ALA A 180 3.37 -20.23 15.32
C ALA A 180 4.10 -21.10 16.35
N GLU A 181 5.35 -21.50 16.08
CA GLU A 181 6.24 -22.17 17.04
C GLU A 181 6.48 -21.33 18.30
N ALA A 182 6.58 -20.01 18.14
CA ALA A 182 6.65 -19.06 19.25
C ALA A 182 5.32 -18.87 20.02
N GLY A 183 4.27 -19.64 19.69
CA GLY A 183 2.98 -19.65 20.38
C GLY A 183 1.89 -18.76 19.74
N ASN A 184 2.15 -18.14 18.60
CA ASN A 184 1.16 -17.32 17.90
C ASN A 184 0.27 -18.18 17.01
N THR A 185 -0.79 -18.77 17.58
CA THR A 185 -1.62 -19.77 16.88
C THR A 185 -2.89 -19.23 16.23
N THR A 186 -3.10 -17.90 16.24
CA THR A 186 -4.25 -17.26 15.59
C THR A 186 -3.80 -16.28 14.52
N ILE A 187 -4.64 -16.06 13.50
CA ILE A 187 -4.36 -15.07 12.43
C ILE A 187 -4.08 -13.68 13.03
N ALA A 188 -4.80 -13.30 14.10
CA ALA A 188 -4.58 -12.04 14.79
C ALA A 188 -3.19 -11.96 15.45
N CYS A 189 -2.76 -13.03 16.14
CA CYS A 189 -1.44 -13.09 16.74
C CYS A 189 -0.33 -13.10 15.67
N ILE A 190 -0.50 -13.85 14.58
CA ILE A 190 0.42 -13.83 13.43
C ILE A 190 0.53 -12.42 12.85
N GLY A 191 -0.61 -11.74 12.66
CA GLY A 191 -0.62 -10.38 12.14
C GLY A 191 0.08 -9.38 13.06
N ALA A 192 -0.08 -9.53 14.37
CA ALA A 192 0.64 -8.70 15.35
C ALA A 192 2.15 -8.94 15.33
N ALA A 193 2.58 -10.20 15.21
CA ALA A 193 4.00 -10.59 15.25
C ALA A 193 4.75 -10.32 13.93
N THR A 194 4.09 -10.52 12.79
CA THR A 194 4.74 -10.53 11.47
C THR A 194 4.27 -9.42 10.53
N ARG A 195 3.21 -8.69 10.90
CA ARG A 195 2.42 -7.79 10.04
C ARG A 195 1.62 -8.47 8.93
N ALA A 196 1.67 -9.80 8.77
CA ALA A 196 0.86 -10.49 7.76
C ALA A 196 -0.64 -10.22 7.94
N GLY A 197 -1.37 -10.01 6.85
CA GLY A 197 -2.82 -9.75 6.90
C GLY A 197 -3.23 -8.36 7.41
N THR A 198 -2.29 -7.47 7.75
CA THR A 198 -2.58 -6.11 8.25
C THR A 198 -2.78 -5.06 7.14
N GLY A 199 -2.31 -5.34 5.92
CA GLY A 199 -2.45 -4.51 4.71
C GLY A 199 -3.83 -4.67 4.05
N CYS A 200 -3.88 -5.30 2.86
CA CYS A 200 -5.15 -5.57 2.15
C CYS A 200 -6.01 -6.66 2.83
N GLY A 201 -5.37 -7.59 3.55
CA GLY A 201 -6.05 -8.69 4.24
C GLY A 201 -6.35 -9.92 3.37
N GLY A 202 -6.09 -9.90 2.07
CA GLY A 202 -6.36 -11.03 1.16
C GLY A 202 -5.63 -12.33 1.48
N CYS A 203 -4.51 -12.26 2.22
CA CYS A 203 -3.76 -13.44 2.66
C CYS A 203 -4.30 -14.12 3.94
N LYS A 204 -5.33 -13.57 4.61
CA LYS A 204 -5.81 -14.10 5.90
C LYS A 204 -6.27 -15.56 5.83
N ALA A 205 -7.00 -15.94 4.77
CA ALA A 205 -7.41 -17.33 4.56
C ALA A 205 -6.18 -18.26 4.44
N ARG A 206 -5.21 -17.88 3.60
CA ARG A 206 -3.96 -18.63 3.41
C ARG A 206 -3.12 -18.75 4.69
N ILE A 207 -3.12 -17.72 5.54
CA ILE A 207 -2.48 -17.80 6.87
C ILE A 207 -3.15 -18.88 7.72
N GLY A 208 -4.49 -18.97 7.68
CA GLY A 208 -5.26 -20.04 8.32
C GLY A 208 -4.82 -21.42 7.85
N ASP A 209 -4.76 -21.64 6.52
CA ASP A 209 -4.34 -22.91 5.93
C ASP A 209 -2.92 -23.32 6.38
N VAL A 210 -2.00 -22.35 6.47
CA VAL A 210 -0.63 -22.58 6.95
C VAL A 210 -0.63 -23.00 8.42
N LEU A 211 -1.42 -22.33 9.27
CA LEU A 211 -1.52 -22.64 10.69
C LEU A 211 -2.12 -24.02 10.94
N GLU A 212 -3.17 -24.40 10.21
CA GLU A 212 -3.79 -25.72 10.30
C GLU A 212 -2.81 -26.84 9.93
N ARG A 213 -2.08 -26.65 8.82
CA ARG A 213 -1.07 -27.60 8.38
C ARG A 213 0.07 -27.73 9.38
N PHE A 214 0.52 -26.61 9.94
CA PHE A 214 1.55 -26.59 10.97
C PHE A 214 1.10 -27.34 12.23
N ALA A 215 -0.11 -27.09 12.71
CA ALA A 215 -0.68 -27.78 13.87
C ALA A 215 -0.75 -29.30 13.65
N ALA A 216 -1.20 -29.75 12.47
CA ALA A 216 -1.24 -31.17 12.11
C ALA A 216 0.16 -31.81 12.13
N ALA A 217 1.17 -31.15 11.55
CA ALA A 217 2.54 -31.66 11.52
C ALA A 217 3.16 -31.76 12.93
N THR A 218 2.90 -30.78 13.81
CA THR A 218 3.38 -30.85 15.20
C THR A 218 2.74 -31.99 15.99
N ALA A 219 1.45 -32.26 15.78
CA ALA A 219 0.74 -33.37 16.43
C ALA A 219 1.29 -34.74 16.00
N GLU A 220 1.67 -34.88 14.74
CA GLU A 220 2.25 -36.12 14.19
C GLU A 220 3.68 -36.37 14.69
N SER A 221 4.47 -35.30 14.88
CA SER A 221 5.83 -35.39 15.45
C SER A 221 5.90 -35.66 16.95
N ALA A 222 4.79 -35.47 17.67
CA ALA A 222 4.67 -35.68 19.11
C ALA A 222 4.10 -37.07 19.48
N SER A 223 3.67 -37.85 18.47
CA SER A 223 3.22 -39.24 18.60
C SER A 223 4.36 -40.23 18.30
#